data_AF-A0A840WXM2-F1
#
_entry.id   AF-A0A840WXM2-F1
#
_cell.length_a   1.000
_cell.length_b   1.000
_cell.length_c   1.000
_cell.angle_alpha   90.00
_cell.angle_beta   90.00
_cell.angle_gamma   90.00
#
_symmetry.space_group_name_H-M   'P 1'
#
loop_
_entity.id
_entity.type
_entity.pdbx_description
1 polymer ?
#
loop_
_entity_poly.entity_id
_entity_poly.type
_entity_poly.pdbx_seq_one_letter_code
_entity_poly.pdbx_strand_id
1 'polypeptide(L)'
;MAHTPLSLDDLAAITTRDRQGGAEDARLIRPLRHEVMNGAVQDIVHLDAKLEALYALIAKHRPRDALRGFHARCSGRFGPEQWGLPWVRGLTIAGALEEAAAEMSALLDQPSPPLALLAEAERVFYLSGDVARGQEMSQRLLADTSAPMPLRVRAGRRLVHLGQAAYVAKAAQDVFARLPVGQPGAARPDLSRPMRGFVISLDRAAHRMPSFQAAMGDQVRITRINAMDGQTLTDVEITEAKVSPRAKLTANEVACCLSHRAAWDAVAAQCEADEYALVFEDDARFIHGPGAGLAAATGAARAAGAGLVFLNISAVAQVLGRPATREGLQIRDIPTIHREGAAAWLKLKAGWGAYGYLISGAKAAELSAAWAQWRCHTALDWQMFLMAFPDPAEVQPFWSYRRGLNLLRAATAPRPSVPAHVCTYPLIETDDYGLSSIDY
;
A
#
# COMPACT_ATOMS: atom_id res chain seq x y z
N MET A 1 23.42 5.32 32.79
CA MET A 1 22.05 5.79 32.49
C MET A 1 21.14 4.59 32.58
N ALA A 2 20.15 4.60 33.47
CA ALA A 2 19.14 3.54 33.50
C ALA A 2 18.36 3.61 32.17
N HIS A 3 18.42 2.54 31.37
CA HIS A 3 17.62 2.46 30.16
C HIS A 3 16.16 2.28 30.58
N THR A 4 15.30 3.24 30.24
CA THR A 4 13.86 3.05 30.35
C THR A 4 13.47 1.88 29.43
N PRO A 5 12.76 0.86 29.93
CA PRO A 5 12.25 -0.23 29.09
C PRO A 5 11.40 0.32 27.95
N LEU A 6 11.57 -0.19 26.74
CA LEU A 6 10.70 0.17 25.61
C LEU A 6 9.28 -0.36 25.87
N SER A 7 8.28 0.47 25.59
CA SER A 7 6.88 0.05 25.64
C SER A 7 6.52 -0.84 24.44
N LEU A 8 5.37 -1.53 24.50
CA LEU A 8 4.84 -2.27 23.34
C LEU A 8 4.59 -1.36 22.14
N ASP A 9 4.14 -0.13 22.37
CA ASP A 9 3.91 0.85 21.31
C ASP A 9 5.23 1.27 20.65
N ASP A 10 6.31 1.41 21.42
CA ASP A 10 7.64 1.69 20.88
C ASP A 10 8.13 0.54 19.99
N LEU A 11 7.95 -0.71 20.44
CA LEU A 11 8.34 -1.91 19.69
C LEU A 11 7.52 -2.06 18.40
N ALA A 12 6.21 -1.84 18.46
CA ALA A 12 5.33 -1.86 17.30
C ALA A 12 5.69 -0.76 16.29
N ALA A 13 5.99 0.44 16.76
CA ALA A 13 6.43 1.55 15.91
C ALA A 13 7.74 1.22 15.18
N ILE A 14 8.69 0.55 15.83
CA ILE A 14 9.97 0.15 15.21
C ILE A 14 9.73 -0.78 14.02
N THR A 15 8.87 -1.78 14.17
CA THR A 15 8.61 -2.78 13.11
C THR A 15 7.88 -2.21 11.88
N THR A 16 7.22 -1.06 12.03
CA THR A 16 6.36 -0.46 10.99
C THR A 16 6.91 0.83 10.37
N ARG A 17 8.05 1.36 10.87
CA ARG A 17 8.73 2.55 10.34
C ARG A 17 9.52 2.22 9.08
N ASP A 18 9.42 3.10 8.07
CA ASP A 18 10.22 3.02 6.84
C ASP A 18 11.72 3.22 7.08
N ARG A 19 12.56 2.92 6.07
CA ARG A 19 14.04 3.01 6.10
C ARG A 19 14.62 4.34 6.58
N GLN A 20 13.82 5.40 6.65
CA GLN A 20 14.24 6.76 7.02
C GLN A 20 14.64 6.95 8.50
N GLY A 21 14.34 6.01 9.41
CA GLY A 21 14.73 6.08 10.84
C GLY A 21 16.21 5.79 11.16
N GLY A 22 17.06 5.63 10.14
CA GLY A 22 18.28 4.80 10.19
C GLY A 22 19.27 5.01 11.34
N ALA A 23 19.51 6.23 11.81
CA ALA A 23 20.46 6.47 12.89
C ALA A 23 19.89 6.19 14.29
N GLU A 24 18.60 6.46 14.50
CA GLU A 24 17.92 6.21 15.78
C GLU A 24 17.59 4.73 15.93
N ASP A 25 17.03 4.13 14.88
CA ASP A 25 16.70 2.70 14.82
C ASP A 25 17.96 1.84 15.07
N ALA A 26 19.10 2.21 14.46
CA ALA A 26 20.37 1.50 14.67
C ALA A 26 20.92 1.61 16.10
N ARG A 27 20.60 2.69 16.84
CA ARG A 27 21.00 2.85 18.25
C ARG A 27 20.22 1.92 19.18
N LEU A 28 19.00 1.52 18.80
CA LEU A 28 18.17 0.61 19.60
C LEU A 28 18.62 -0.85 19.52
N ILE A 29 19.32 -1.25 18.45
CA ILE A 29 19.78 -2.64 18.25
C ILE A 29 20.62 -3.14 19.42
N ARG A 30 21.61 -2.35 19.86
CA ARG A 30 22.56 -2.78 20.90
C ARG A 30 21.90 -3.01 22.27
N PRO A 31 21.13 -2.06 22.85
CA PRO A 31 20.48 -2.27 24.14
C PRO A 31 19.44 -3.39 24.07
N LEU A 32 18.58 -3.43 23.03
CA LEU A 32 17.59 -4.50 22.89
C LEU A 32 18.24 -5.88 22.77
N ARG A 33 19.30 -6.00 21.97
CA ARG A 33 20.03 -7.26 21.82
C ARG A 33 20.69 -7.65 23.14
N HIS A 34 21.25 -6.72 23.90
CA HIS A 34 21.85 -7.02 25.20
C HIS A 34 20.80 -7.58 26.16
N GLU A 35 19.63 -6.94 26.24
CA GLU A 35 18.52 -7.39 27.07
C GLU A 35 18.05 -8.80 26.68
N VAL A 36 17.75 -9.02 25.40
CA VAL A 36 17.23 -10.32 24.91
C VAL A 36 18.26 -11.43 25.06
N MET A 37 19.54 -11.17 24.80
CA MET A 37 20.56 -12.21 24.77
C MET A 37 21.13 -12.55 26.15
N ASN A 38 21.10 -11.61 27.10
CA ASN A 38 21.74 -11.79 28.41
C ASN A 38 20.75 -11.84 29.59
N GLY A 39 19.52 -11.34 29.44
CA GLY A 39 18.49 -11.45 30.47
C GLY A 39 17.97 -12.87 30.58
N ALA A 40 17.64 -13.35 31.80
CA ALA A 40 17.04 -14.67 31.96
C ALA A 40 15.69 -14.73 31.22
N VAL A 41 15.42 -15.84 30.51
CA VAL A 41 14.30 -15.92 29.54
C VAL A 41 12.96 -15.53 30.17
N GLN A 42 12.71 -16.01 31.39
CA GLN A 42 11.49 -15.74 32.16
C GLN A 42 11.33 -14.27 32.59
N ASP A 43 12.41 -13.49 32.59
CA ASP A 43 12.41 -12.09 33.04
C ASP A 43 12.31 -11.11 31.86
N ILE A 44 12.39 -11.60 30.61
CA ILE A 44 12.31 -10.76 29.42
C ILE A 44 10.84 -10.40 29.15
N VAL A 45 10.43 -9.24 29.65
CA VAL A 45 9.11 -8.68 29.38
C VAL A 45 8.94 -8.46 27.87
N HIS A 46 7.82 -8.94 27.30
CA HIS A 46 7.50 -8.82 25.88
C HIS A 46 8.55 -9.43 24.92
N LEU A 47 9.08 -10.60 25.29
CA LEU A 47 10.10 -11.32 24.49
C LEU A 47 9.75 -11.40 22.99
N ASP A 48 8.52 -11.83 22.65
CA ASP A 48 8.10 -11.99 21.24
C ASP A 48 8.20 -10.67 20.46
N ALA A 49 7.70 -9.57 21.02
CA ALA A 49 7.76 -8.25 20.40
C ALA A 49 9.21 -7.73 20.27
N LYS A 50 10.08 -8.07 21.22
CA LYS A 50 11.50 -7.71 21.18
C LYS A 50 12.27 -8.52 20.13
N LEU A 51 11.98 -9.81 20.00
CA LEU A 51 12.55 -10.64 18.94
C LEU A 51 12.11 -10.12 17.58
N GLU A 52 10.82 -9.85 17.39
CA GLU A 52 10.26 -9.25 16.19
C GLU A 52 10.98 -7.95 15.80
N ALA A 53 11.11 -7.01 16.75
CA ALA A 53 11.79 -5.75 16.54
C ALA A 53 13.28 -5.93 16.20
N LEU A 54 13.98 -6.86 16.86
CA LEU A 54 15.41 -7.11 16.61
C LEU A 54 15.65 -7.71 15.23
N TYR A 55 14.88 -8.71 14.81
CA TYR A 55 15.00 -9.27 13.47
C TYR A 55 14.72 -8.22 12.40
N ALA A 56 13.66 -7.42 12.55
CA ALA A 56 13.34 -6.32 11.63
C ALA A 56 14.45 -5.26 11.57
N LEU A 57 14.94 -4.78 12.72
CA LEU A 57 16.00 -3.76 12.78
C LEU A 57 17.32 -4.25 12.18
N ILE A 58 17.71 -5.49 12.45
CA ILE A 58 18.96 -6.06 11.92
C ILE A 58 18.82 -6.25 10.41
N ALA A 59 17.70 -6.80 9.92
CA ALA A 59 17.43 -6.98 8.50
C ALA A 59 17.46 -5.64 7.72
N LYS A 60 16.95 -4.57 8.34
CA LYS A 60 16.84 -3.24 7.73
C LYS A 60 18.15 -2.46 7.70
N HIS A 61 19.03 -2.65 8.69
CA HIS A 61 20.18 -1.76 8.92
C HIS A 61 21.54 -2.45 8.92
N ARG A 62 21.59 -3.78 8.82
CA ARG A 62 22.84 -4.54 8.86
C ARG A 62 22.95 -5.49 7.67
N PRO A 63 24.18 -5.90 7.31
CA PRO A 63 24.38 -6.93 6.29
C PRO A 63 23.67 -8.24 6.67
N ARG A 64 23.29 -9.04 5.65
CA ARG A 64 22.59 -10.32 5.82
C ARG A 64 23.31 -11.31 6.76
N ASP A 65 24.64 -11.27 6.79
CA ASP A 65 25.43 -12.12 7.71
C ASP A 65 25.23 -11.75 9.19
N ALA A 66 24.94 -10.48 9.50
CA ALA A 66 24.62 -10.06 10.86
C ALA A 66 23.26 -10.60 11.29
N LEU A 67 22.30 -10.66 10.36
CA LEU A 67 20.97 -11.23 10.55
C LEU A 67 21.07 -12.75 10.84
N ARG A 68 21.82 -13.50 10.02
CA ARG A 68 22.11 -14.92 10.25
C ARG A 68 22.86 -15.18 11.55
N GLY A 69 23.88 -14.36 11.84
CA GLY A 69 24.64 -14.47 13.09
C GLY A 69 23.79 -14.17 14.33
N PHE A 70 22.79 -13.29 14.22
CA PHE A 70 21.80 -13.08 15.27
C PHE A 70 20.87 -14.29 15.41
N HIS A 71 20.33 -14.77 14.29
CA HIS A 71 19.48 -15.94 14.25
C HIS A 71 20.14 -17.16 14.91
N ALA A 72 21.38 -17.49 14.55
CA ALA A 72 22.11 -18.62 15.12
C ALA A 72 22.26 -18.56 16.66
N ARG A 73 22.36 -17.34 17.22
CA ARG A 73 22.37 -17.18 18.69
C ARG A 73 20.98 -17.29 19.29
N CYS A 74 19.97 -16.78 18.59
CA CYS A 74 18.57 -16.86 19.04
C CYS A 74 18.06 -18.29 19.01
N SER A 75 18.30 -19.06 17.95
CA SER A 75 17.85 -20.44 17.84
C SER A 75 18.55 -21.39 18.83
N GLY A 76 19.77 -21.06 19.27
CA GLY A 76 20.43 -21.76 20.36
C GLY A 76 19.88 -21.44 21.77
N ARG A 77 19.01 -20.43 21.91
CA ARG A 77 18.49 -19.95 23.20
C ARG A 77 16.97 -20.10 23.33
N PHE A 78 16.24 -19.93 22.24
CA PHE A 78 14.79 -19.85 22.19
C PHE A 78 14.21 -20.96 21.33
N GLY A 79 12.96 -21.36 21.58
CA GLY A 79 12.27 -22.35 20.77
C GLY A 79 11.75 -21.77 19.43
N PRO A 80 11.50 -22.62 18.41
CA PRO A 80 10.95 -22.20 17.12
C PRO A 80 9.64 -21.41 17.23
N GLU A 81 8.84 -21.64 18.25
CA GLU A 81 7.62 -20.90 18.56
C GLU A 81 7.88 -19.42 18.90
N GLN A 82 9.08 -19.10 19.38
CA GLN A 82 9.49 -17.74 19.76
C GLN A 82 10.24 -17.02 18.64
N TRP A 83 11.15 -17.73 17.94
CA TRP A 83 12.00 -17.10 16.92
C TRP A 83 11.54 -17.34 15.48
N GLY A 84 10.70 -18.35 15.21
CA GLY A 84 10.37 -18.81 13.86
C GLY A 84 9.74 -17.73 13.00
N LEU A 85 8.60 -17.19 13.45
CA LEU A 85 7.91 -16.13 12.74
C LEU A 85 8.75 -14.84 12.62
N PRO A 86 9.39 -14.32 13.70
CA PRO A 86 10.31 -13.19 13.60
C PRO A 86 11.45 -13.39 12.60
N TRP A 87 12.03 -14.60 12.55
CA TRP A 87 13.11 -14.94 11.64
C TRP A 87 12.67 -14.85 10.17
N VAL A 88 11.56 -15.51 9.82
CA VAL A 88 11.03 -15.49 8.45
C VAL A 88 10.67 -14.07 8.00
N ARG A 89 10.11 -13.25 8.90
CA ARG A 89 9.85 -11.83 8.62
C ARG A 89 11.14 -11.05 8.40
N GLY A 90 12.16 -11.27 9.23
CA GLY A 90 13.49 -10.70 9.05
C GLY A 90 14.10 -11.03 7.69
N LEU A 91 14.04 -12.30 7.26
CA LEU A 91 14.47 -12.73 5.93
C LEU A 91 13.68 -12.03 4.82
N THR A 92 12.36 -11.90 4.98
CA THR A 92 11.52 -11.22 3.99
C THR A 92 11.87 -9.74 3.87
N ILE A 93 12.09 -9.03 4.99
CA ILE A 93 12.54 -7.63 5.02
C ILE A 93 13.91 -7.47 4.34
N ALA A 94 14.80 -8.45 4.50
CA ALA A 94 16.11 -8.48 3.86
C ALA A 94 16.07 -8.89 2.37
N GLY A 95 14.89 -9.16 1.80
CA GLY A 95 14.73 -9.61 0.41
C GLY A 95 15.19 -11.04 0.16
N ALA A 96 15.40 -11.84 1.21
CA ALA A 96 15.87 -13.22 1.14
C ALA A 96 14.71 -14.22 0.93
N LEU A 97 13.91 -14.02 -0.12
CA LEU A 97 12.60 -14.67 -0.28
C LEU A 97 12.65 -16.19 -0.41
N GLU A 98 13.66 -16.73 -1.11
CA GLU A 98 13.86 -18.19 -1.22
C GLU A 98 14.19 -18.84 0.14
N GLU A 99 15.07 -18.20 0.92
CA GLU A 99 15.43 -18.66 2.27
C GLU A 99 14.22 -18.54 3.21
N ALA A 100 13.46 -17.45 3.11
CA ALA A 100 12.24 -17.25 3.88
C ALA A 100 11.19 -18.35 3.59
N ALA A 101 11.01 -18.71 2.32
CA ALA A 101 10.08 -19.76 1.91
C ALA A 101 10.52 -21.15 2.39
N ALA A 102 11.82 -21.46 2.34
CA ALA A 102 12.36 -22.72 2.85
C ALA A 102 12.14 -22.86 4.37
N GLU A 103 12.48 -21.83 5.14
CA GLU A 103 12.27 -21.79 6.59
C GLU A 103 10.80 -21.85 6.96
N MET A 104 9.95 -21.12 6.24
CA MET A 104 8.51 -21.17 6.43
C MET A 104 7.94 -22.58 6.22
N SER A 105 8.45 -23.30 5.21
CA SER A 105 8.03 -24.68 4.96
C SER A 105 8.34 -25.58 6.16
N ALA A 106 9.55 -25.48 6.71
CA ALA A 106 9.95 -26.25 7.89
C ALA A 106 9.09 -25.91 9.12
N LEU A 107 8.71 -24.64 9.31
CA LEU A 107 7.84 -24.22 10.41
C LEU A 107 6.38 -24.69 10.24
N LEU A 108 5.94 -24.97 9.02
CA LEU A 108 4.59 -25.44 8.72
C LEU A 108 4.41 -26.95 8.91
N ASP A 109 5.49 -27.73 9.00
CA ASP A 109 5.46 -29.19 9.19
C ASP A 109 4.87 -29.61 10.56
N GLN A 110 4.54 -28.65 11.43
CA GLN A 110 3.83 -28.91 12.68
C GLN A 110 2.33 -29.21 12.44
N PRO A 111 1.68 -30.08 13.25
CA PRO A 111 0.32 -30.56 12.99
C PRO A 111 -0.78 -29.48 12.98
N SER A 112 -0.54 -28.35 13.64
CA SER A 112 -1.51 -27.26 13.77
C SER A 112 -0.77 -25.94 13.91
N PRO A 113 -0.27 -25.37 12.80
CA PRO A 113 0.48 -24.13 12.85
C PRO A 113 -0.43 -22.99 13.36
N PRO A 114 0.10 -22.08 14.19
CA PRO A 114 -0.65 -20.91 14.63
C PRO A 114 -1.15 -20.09 13.43
N LEU A 115 -2.32 -19.47 13.57
CA LEU A 115 -2.91 -18.66 12.50
C LEU A 115 -1.97 -17.54 11.98
N ALA A 116 -1.21 -16.91 12.89
CA ALA A 116 -0.23 -15.90 12.52
C ALA A 116 0.86 -16.46 11.59
N LEU A 117 1.27 -17.71 11.79
CA LEU A 117 2.24 -18.40 10.93
C LEU A 117 1.62 -18.71 9.57
N LEU A 118 0.36 -19.17 9.51
CA LEU A 118 -0.35 -19.39 8.24
C LEU A 118 -0.52 -18.10 7.43
N ALA A 119 -0.89 -17.00 8.09
CA ALA A 119 -1.06 -15.70 7.47
C ALA A 119 0.26 -15.15 6.91
N GLU A 120 1.38 -15.42 7.59
CA GLU A 120 2.70 -15.06 7.10
C GLU A 120 3.18 -16.00 5.99
N ALA A 121 2.91 -17.31 6.10
CA ALA A 121 3.24 -18.30 5.08
C ALA A 121 2.60 -17.97 3.74
N GLU A 122 1.30 -17.63 3.78
CA GLU A 122 0.57 -17.15 2.62
C GLU A 122 1.33 -16.01 1.93
N ARG A 123 1.77 -15.01 2.70
CA ARG A 123 2.52 -13.85 2.18
C ARG A 123 3.86 -14.26 1.58
N VAL A 124 4.66 -15.05 2.32
CA VAL A 124 6.01 -15.45 1.92
C VAL A 124 6.00 -16.25 0.62
N PHE A 125 5.10 -17.23 0.48
CA PHE A 125 5.05 -18.06 -0.73
C PHE A 125 4.63 -17.28 -1.97
N TYR A 126 3.70 -16.33 -1.85
CA TYR A 126 3.39 -15.45 -2.98
C TYR A 126 4.57 -14.55 -3.35
N LEU A 127 5.26 -13.97 -2.37
CA LEU A 127 6.44 -13.12 -2.63
C LEU A 127 7.58 -13.90 -3.26
N SER A 128 7.80 -15.16 -2.86
CA SER A 128 8.83 -16.02 -3.44
C SER A 128 8.45 -16.61 -4.80
N GLY A 129 7.24 -16.34 -5.30
CA GLY A 129 6.73 -16.91 -6.56
C GLY A 129 6.20 -18.35 -6.46
N ASP A 130 6.11 -18.94 -5.27
CA ASP A 130 5.47 -20.24 -5.06
C ASP A 130 3.95 -20.09 -4.93
N VAL A 131 3.32 -19.80 -6.07
CA VAL A 131 1.88 -19.52 -6.15
C VAL A 131 1.04 -20.71 -5.66
N ALA A 132 1.50 -21.94 -5.88
CA ALA A 132 0.77 -23.14 -5.49
C ALA A 132 0.64 -23.26 -3.97
N ARG A 133 1.75 -23.08 -3.23
CA ARG A 133 1.71 -23.08 -1.77
C ARG A 133 1.02 -21.85 -1.20
N GLY A 134 1.20 -20.68 -1.83
CA GLY A 134 0.44 -19.48 -1.48
C GLY A 134 -1.07 -19.72 -1.56
N GLN A 135 -1.53 -20.36 -2.65
CA GLN A 135 -2.93 -20.73 -2.86
C GLN A 135 -3.42 -21.68 -1.76
N GLU A 136 -2.65 -22.72 -1.43
CA GLU A 136 -2.98 -23.65 -0.35
C GLU A 136 -3.18 -22.93 0.98
N MET A 137 -2.28 -22.00 1.33
CA MET A 137 -2.41 -21.22 2.57
C MET A 137 -3.66 -20.33 2.54
N SER A 138 -3.96 -19.69 1.41
CA SER A 138 -5.21 -18.92 1.27
C SER A 138 -6.45 -19.81 1.44
N GLN A 139 -6.44 -21.03 0.90
CA GLN A 139 -7.54 -22.00 1.08
C GLN A 139 -7.74 -22.38 2.54
N ARG A 140 -6.65 -22.64 3.27
CA ARG A 140 -6.66 -22.95 4.71
C ARG A 140 -7.18 -21.77 5.53
N LEU A 141 -6.67 -20.56 5.28
CA LEU A 141 -7.10 -19.34 5.96
C LEU A 141 -8.58 -19.05 5.73
N LEU A 142 -9.08 -19.21 4.49
CA LEU A 142 -10.49 -19.00 4.19
C LEU A 142 -11.39 -20.02 4.91
N ALA A 143 -10.95 -21.28 4.98
CA ALA A 143 -11.68 -22.37 5.63
C ALA A 143 -11.67 -22.29 7.17
N ASP A 144 -10.63 -21.71 7.77
CA ASP A 144 -10.51 -21.57 9.22
C ASP A 144 -11.51 -20.53 9.77
N THR A 145 -12.52 -21.00 10.49
CA THR A 145 -13.55 -20.14 11.10
C THR A 145 -13.04 -19.34 12.29
N SER A 146 -11.91 -19.72 12.89
CA SER A 146 -11.26 -18.95 13.95
C SER A 146 -10.47 -17.76 13.41
N ALA A 147 -10.17 -17.76 12.10
CA ALA A 147 -9.44 -16.66 11.49
C ALA A 147 -10.28 -15.36 11.47
N PRO A 148 -9.68 -14.21 11.83
CA PRO A 148 -10.34 -12.92 11.72
C PRO A 148 -10.86 -12.67 10.29
N MET A 149 -12.07 -12.13 10.18
CA MET A 149 -12.71 -11.85 8.89
C MET A 149 -11.80 -11.10 7.89
N PRO A 150 -11.00 -10.09 8.28
CA PRO A 150 -10.09 -9.43 7.35
C PRO A 150 -9.07 -10.37 6.69
N LEU A 151 -8.50 -11.33 7.44
CA LEU A 151 -7.57 -12.31 6.88
C LEU A 151 -8.26 -13.26 5.91
N ARG A 152 -9.49 -13.68 6.24
CA ARG A 152 -10.30 -14.57 5.41
C ARG A 152 -10.74 -13.90 4.13
N VAL A 153 -11.14 -12.64 4.20
CA VAL A 153 -11.48 -11.81 3.04
C VAL A 153 -10.27 -11.64 2.13
N ARG A 154 -9.08 -11.33 2.69
CA ARG A 154 -7.82 -11.24 1.93
C ARG A 154 -7.51 -12.55 1.21
N ALA A 155 -7.56 -13.67 1.93
CA ALA A 155 -7.33 -15.00 1.36
C ALA A 155 -8.34 -15.35 0.26
N GLY A 156 -9.62 -15.06 0.48
CA GLY A 156 -10.69 -15.23 -0.51
C GLY A 156 -10.47 -14.40 -1.78
N ARG A 157 -10.04 -13.13 -1.65
CA ARG A 157 -9.69 -12.27 -2.78
C ARG A 157 -8.57 -12.88 -3.62
N ARG A 158 -7.47 -13.29 -2.96
CA ARG A 158 -6.33 -13.93 -3.63
C ARG A 158 -6.75 -15.19 -4.40
N LEU A 159 -7.59 -16.02 -3.81
CA LEU A 159 -8.14 -17.19 -4.48
C LEU A 159 -8.99 -16.83 -5.70
N VAL A 160 -9.85 -15.82 -5.63
CA VAL A 160 -10.59 -15.33 -6.80
C VAL A 160 -9.62 -14.88 -7.90
N HIS A 161 -8.55 -14.16 -7.55
CA HIS A 161 -7.53 -13.72 -8.51
C HIS A 161 -6.76 -14.87 -9.17
N LEU A 162 -6.64 -16.01 -8.50
CA LEU A 162 -6.06 -17.24 -9.03
C LEU A 162 -7.07 -18.10 -9.80
N GLY A 163 -8.25 -17.57 -10.12
CA GLY A 163 -9.31 -18.31 -10.83
C GLY A 163 -10.05 -19.33 -9.94
N GLN A 164 -9.86 -19.30 -8.62
CA GLN A 164 -10.49 -20.22 -7.67
C GLN A 164 -11.86 -19.72 -7.16
N ALA A 165 -12.60 -18.96 -7.98
CA ALA A 165 -13.88 -18.37 -7.58
C ALA A 165 -14.91 -19.44 -7.15
N ALA A 166 -14.90 -20.62 -7.78
CA ALA A 166 -15.77 -21.73 -7.39
C ALA A 166 -15.45 -22.28 -5.99
N TYR A 167 -14.16 -22.40 -5.65
CA TYR A 167 -13.73 -22.77 -4.30
C TYR A 167 -14.19 -21.73 -3.28
N VAL A 168 -13.97 -20.45 -3.57
CA VAL A 168 -14.38 -19.35 -2.68
C VAL A 168 -15.88 -19.33 -2.48
N ALA A 169 -16.68 -19.52 -3.54
CA ALA A 169 -18.13 -19.59 -3.43
C ALA A 169 -18.59 -20.75 -2.53
N LYS A 170 -17.98 -21.93 -2.67
CA LYS A 170 -18.25 -23.09 -1.82
C LYS A 170 -17.85 -22.84 -0.36
N ALA A 171 -16.60 -22.40 -0.13
CA ALA A 171 -16.11 -22.09 1.21
C ALA A 171 -16.92 -20.96 1.87
N ALA A 172 -17.33 -19.95 1.09
CA ALA A 172 -18.21 -18.88 1.55
C ALA A 172 -19.59 -19.42 1.94
N GLN A 173 -20.19 -20.33 1.17
CA GLN A 173 -21.47 -20.96 1.53
C GLN A 173 -21.36 -21.71 2.87
N ASP A 174 -20.29 -22.47 3.09
CA ASP A 174 -20.07 -23.20 4.34
C ASP A 174 -19.89 -22.28 5.56
N VAL A 175 -19.45 -21.04 5.32
CA VAL A 175 -19.15 -20.02 6.33
C VAL A 175 -20.33 -19.10 6.58
N PHE A 176 -21.02 -18.68 5.53
CA PHE A 176 -22.21 -17.84 5.56
C PHE A 176 -23.47 -18.63 5.95
N ALA A 177 -23.50 -19.95 5.80
CA ALA A 177 -24.53 -20.80 6.41
C ALA A 177 -24.56 -20.66 7.95
N ARG A 178 -23.52 -20.07 8.56
CA ARG A 178 -23.38 -19.85 10.01
C ARG A 178 -23.49 -18.39 10.43
N LEU A 179 -23.76 -17.46 9.50
CA LEU A 179 -23.94 -16.03 9.78
C LEU A 179 -25.29 -15.54 9.23
N PRO A 180 -26.09 -14.77 9.99
CA PRO A 180 -27.29 -14.16 9.44
C PRO A 180 -26.92 -12.91 8.65
N VAL A 181 -26.49 -13.07 7.39
CA VAL A 181 -26.28 -11.95 6.47
C VAL A 181 -26.78 -12.33 5.08
N GLY A 182 -27.61 -11.44 4.51
CA GLY A 182 -28.30 -11.62 3.23
C GLY A 182 -27.36 -11.89 2.05
N GLN A 183 -27.88 -12.63 1.08
CA GLN A 183 -27.18 -13.00 -0.15
C GLN A 183 -26.59 -11.76 -0.86
N PRO A 184 -25.34 -11.83 -1.37
CA PRO A 184 -24.83 -10.80 -2.26
C PRO A 184 -25.64 -10.83 -3.56
N GLY A 185 -26.38 -9.75 -3.83
CA GLY A 185 -27.10 -9.55 -5.06
C GLY A 185 -26.18 -9.66 -6.27
N ALA A 186 -26.40 -10.71 -7.06
CA ALA A 186 -25.79 -10.92 -8.36
C ALA A 186 -26.39 -9.96 -9.38
N ALA A 187 -25.94 -8.70 -9.36
CA ALA A 187 -26.10 -7.80 -10.48
C ALA A 187 -24.70 -7.41 -10.97
N ARG A 188 -24.29 -7.97 -12.12
CA ARG A 188 -23.20 -7.38 -12.90
C ARG A 188 -23.71 -5.99 -13.33
N PRO A 189 -23.08 -4.88 -12.94
CA PRO A 189 -23.41 -3.62 -13.56
C PRO A 189 -23.09 -3.74 -15.06
N ASP A 190 -23.98 -3.24 -15.89
CA ASP A 190 -23.67 -3.05 -17.29
C ASP A 190 -22.82 -1.77 -17.41
N LEU A 191 -21.49 -1.94 -17.38
CA LEU A 191 -20.66 -0.97 -18.09
C LEU A 191 -20.93 -1.25 -19.57
N SER A 192 -21.77 -0.44 -20.20
CA SER A 192 -22.16 -0.61 -21.62
C SER A 192 -20.96 -0.70 -22.57
N ARG A 193 -19.75 -0.32 -22.09
CA ARG A 193 -18.43 -0.59 -22.67
C ARG A 193 -17.39 -0.80 -21.56
N PRO A 194 -16.35 -1.63 -21.78
CA PRO A 194 -15.22 -1.75 -20.85
C PRO A 194 -14.58 -0.38 -20.58
N MET A 195 -14.27 -0.09 -19.32
CA MET A 195 -13.57 1.14 -18.95
C MET A 195 -12.12 1.12 -19.44
N ARG A 196 -11.58 2.26 -19.87
CA ARG A 196 -10.15 2.34 -20.18
C ARG A 196 -9.34 2.40 -18.89
N GLY A 197 -8.33 1.55 -18.80
CA GLY A 197 -7.45 1.46 -17.66
C GLY A 197 -6.00 1.70 -18.06
N PHE A 198 -5.31 2.59 -17.37
CA PHE A 198 -3.90 2.92 -17.60
C PHE A 198 -3.07 2.40 -16.43
N VAL A 199 -2.34 1.31 -16.64
CA VAL A 199 -1.48 0.69 -15.61
C VAL A 199 -0.09 1.28 -15.68
N ILE A 200 0.38 1.86 -14.59
CA ILE A 200 1.79 2.22 -14.42
C ILE A 200 2.53 0.98 -13.94
N SER A 201 3.47 0.48 -14.73
CA SER A 201 4.20 -0.75 -14.43
C SER A 201 5.65 -0.69 -14.89
N LEU A 202 6.57 -1.00 -13.97
CA LEU A 202 8.00 -1.05 -14.21
C LEU A 202 8.39 -2.27 -15.03
N ASP A 203 9.34 -2.12 -15.96
CA ASP A 203 9.84 -3.26 -16.75
C ASP A 203 10.43 -4.37 -15.87
N ARG A 204 11.15 -4.01 -14.79
CA ARG A 204 11.68 -5.00 -13.82
C ARG A 204 10.60 -5.77 -13.06
N ALA A 205 9.37 -5.28 -13.04
CA ALA A 205 8.23 -5.89 -12.36
C ALA A 205 7.21 -6.53 -13.34
N ALA A 206 7.62 -6.81 -14.57
CA ALA A 206 6.76 -7.37 -15.62
C ALA A 206 6.00 -8.65 -15.21
N HIS A 207 6.53 -9.42 -14.25
CA HIS A 207 5.89 -10.61 -13.69
C HIS A 207 4.53 -10.33 -13.03
N ARG A 208 4.24 -9.09 -12.62
CA ARG A 208 2.96 -8.70 -11.99
C ARG A 208 1.83 -8.51 -13.00
N MET A 209 2.16 -8.16 -14.25
CA MET A 209 1.17 -7.78 -15.27
C MET A 209 0.17 -8.88 -15.61
N PRO A 210 0.54 -10.17 -15.75
CA PRO A 210 -0.44 -11.23 -16.02
C PRO A 210 -1.47 -11.38 -14.90
N SER A 211 -1.03 -11.36 -13.63
CA SER A 211 -1.93 -11.41 -12.47
C SER A 211 -2.81 -10.17 -12.40
N PHE A 212 -2.24 -9.00 -12.69
CA PHE A 212 -2.98 -7.74 -12.75
C PHE A 212 -4.09 -7.81 -13.82
N GLN A 213 -3.77 -8.21 -15.05
CA GLN A 213 -4.74 -8.34 -16.15
C GLN A 213 -5.85 -9.34 -15.82
N ALA A 214 -5.49 -10.50 -15.25
CA ALA A 214 -6.47 -11.49 -14.81
C ALA A 214 -7.43 -10.94 -13.75
N ALA A 215 -6.94 -10.10 -12.83
CA ALA A 215 -7.76 -9.47 -11.79
C ALA A 215 -8.77 -8.43 -12.34
N MET A 216 -8.45 -7.80 -13.48
CA MET A 216 -9.30 -6.80 -14.11
C MET A 216 -10.40 -7.42 -14.99
N GLY A 217 -10.09 -8.55 -15.63
CA GLY A 217 -10.99 -9.22 -16.57
C GLY A 217 -11.44 -8.31 -17.71
N ASP A 218 -12.60 -8.60 -18.30
CA ASP A 218 -13.11 -7.88 -19.48
C ASP A 218 -13.75 -6.51 -19.15
N GLN A 219 -13.81 -6.13 -17.87
CA GLN A 219 -14.46 -4.88 -17.44
C GLN A 219 -13.57 -3.65 -17.62
N VAL A 220 -12.25 -3.86 -17.67
CA VAL A 220 -11.26 -2.78 -17.84
C VAL A 220 -10.31 -3.15 -18.98
N ARG A 221 -10.32 -2.34 -20.04
CA ARG A 221 -9.37 -2.46 -21.15
C ARG A 221 -8.04 -1.82 -20.75
N ILE A 222 -7.04 -2.65 -20.54
CA ILE A 222 -5.74 -2.26 -20.04
C ILE A 222 -4.81 -1.73 -21.12
N THR A 223 -4.28 -0.52 -20.90
CA THR A 223 -3.14 0.07 -21.56
C THR A 223 -2.00 0.16 -20.55
N ARG A 224 -0.87 -0.48 -20.83
CA ARG A 224 0.33 -0.36 -20.00
C ARG A 224 1.03 0.97 -20.29
N ILE A 225 1.32 1.70 -19.23
CA ILE A 225 2.23 2.85 -19.19
C ILE A 225 3.56 2.32 -18.64
N ASN A 226 4.63 2.49 -19.43
CA ASN A 226 5.95 2.10 -18.94
C ASN A 226 6.35 3.06 -17.81
N ALA A 227 6.46 2.53 -16.59
CA ALA A 227 6.85 3.33 -15.45
C ALA A 227 8.34 3.68 -15.57
N MET A 228 8.69 4.89 -15.19
CA MET A 228 10.08 5.30 -15.07
C MET A 228 10.70 4.68 -13.83
N ASP A 229 11.90 4.14 -14.00
CA ASP A 229 12.68 3.56 -12.91
C ASP A 229 13.60 4.61 -12.31
N GLY A 230 13.44 4.91 -11.01
CA GLY A 230 14.31 5.84 -10.30
C GLY A 230 15.78 5.40 -10.29
N GLN A 231 16.07 4.10 -10.45
CA GLN A 231 17.44 3.59 -10.57
C GLN A 231 18.10 3.92 -11.91
N THR A 232 17.30 4.22 -12.94
CA THR A 232 17.79 4.54 -14.29
C THR A 232 17.77 6.03 -14.60
N LEU A 233 17.10 6.84 -13.77
CA LEU A 233 17.07 8.29 -13.96
C LEU A 233 18.46 8.90 -13.74
N THR A 234 18.87 9.73 -14.69
CA THR A 234 20.09 10.53 -14.59
C THR A 234 19.90 11.71 -13.64
N ASP A 235 20.99 12.23 -13.08
CA ASP A 235 20.97 13.44 -12.24
C ASP A 235 20.37 14.66 -12.97
N VAL A 236 20.55 14.71 -14.29
CA VAL A 236 19.98 15.77 -15.14
C VAL A 236 18.47 15.65 -15.18
N GLU A 237 17.93 14.47 -15.50
CA GLU A 237 16.47 14.24 -15.51
C GLU A 237 15.84 14.51 -14.14
N ILE A 238 16.50 14.07 -13.07
CA ILE A 238 16.07 14.33 -11.68
C ILE A 238 16.03 15.85 -11.40
N THR A 239 17.06 16.57 -11.83
CA THR A 239 17.16 18.02 -11.61
C THR A 239 16.14 18.79 -12.43
N GLU A 240 15.96 18.43 -13.70
CA GLU A 240 14.99 19.05 -14.61
C GLU A 240 13.55 18.81 -14.17
N ALA A 241 13.26 17.61 -13.66
CA ALA A 241 11.95 17.27 -13.14
C ALA A 241 11.63 17.99 -11.82
N LYS A 242 12.62 18.50 -11.08
CA LYS A 242 12.40 19.25 -9.84
C LYS A 242 12.14 20.73 -10.14
N VAL A 243 11.26 21.33 -9.33
CA VAL A 243 11.08 22.80 -9.33
C VAL A 243 12.28 23.54 -8.74
N SER A 244 12.98 22.90 -7.80
CA SER A 244 14.10 23.49 -7.08
C SER A 244 15.14 22.44 -6.73
N PRO A 245 16.43 22.74 -6.87
CA PRO A 245 17.51 21.88 -6.35
C PRO A 245 17.40 21.61 -4.84
N ARG A 246 16.66 22.45 -4.09
CA ARG A 246 16.42 22.26 -2.66
C ARG A 246 15.32 21.25 -2.34
N ALA A 247 14.51 20.86 -3.33
CA ALA A 247 13.53 19.80 -3.17
C ALA A 247 14.26 18.46 -2.98
N LYS A 248 14.21 17.94 -1.74
CA LYS A 248 14.83 16.66 -1.39
C LYS A 248 13.90 15.50 -1.78
N LEU A 249 13.66 15.36 -3.08
CA LEU A 249 13.04 14.17 -3.65
C LEU A 249 14.10 13.15 -4.02
N THR A 250 13.84 11.90 -3.65
CA THR A 250 14.53 10.72 -4.13
C THR A 250 14.30 10.55 -5.63
N ALA A 251 15.18 9.80 -6.30
CA ALA A 251 15.01 9.47 -7.71
C ALA A 251 13.68 8.73 -7.93
N ASN A 252 13.31 7.84 -7.00
CA ASN A 252 12.07 7.08 -7.02
C ASN A 252 10.82 7.97 -6.95
N GLU A 253 10.79 8.96 -6.03
CA GLU A 253 9.68 9.92 -5.97
C GLU A 253 9.53 10.73 -7.25
N VAL A 254 10.66 11.10 -7.89
CA VAL A 254 10.63 11.76 -9.20
C VAL A 254 10.10 10.82 -10.28
N ALA A 255 10.56 9.56 -10.31
CA ALA A 255 10.14 8.57 -11.28
C ALA A 255 8.63 8.28 -11.17
N CYS A 256 8.09 8.21 -9.96
CA CYS A 256 6.65 8.12 -9.71
C CYS A 256 5.90 9.29 -10.35
N CYS A 257 6.29 10.53 -10.02
CA CYS A 257 5.67 11.72 -10.58
C CYS A 257 5.67 11.73 -12.12
N LEU A 258 6.80 11.38 -12.74
CA LEU A 258 6.92 11.33 -14.19
C LEU A 258 6.09 10.21 -14.81
N SER A 259 5.98 9.06 -14.14
CA SER A 259 5.15 7.93 -14.58
C SER A 259 3.66 8.28 -14.58
N HIS A 260 3.18 8.97 -13.55
CA HIS A 260 1.79 9.43 -13.50
C HIS A 260 1.50 10.54 -14.50
N ARG A 261 2.46 11.45 -14.73
CA ARG A 261 2.35 12.42 -15.81
C ARG A 261 2.20 11.72 -17.16
N ALA A 262 3.01 10.71 -17.44
CA ALA A 262 2.91 9.92 -18.67
C ALA A 262 1.53 9.23 -18.78
N ALA A 263 0.98 8.75 -17.67
CA ALA A 263 -0.38 8.22 -17.64
C ALA A 263 -1.43 9.30 -17.95
N TRP A 264 -1.30 10.52 -17.40
CA TRP A 264 -2.21 11.63 -17.71
C TRP A 264 -2.12 12.06 -19.17
N ASP A 265 -0.92 12.13 -19.74
CA ASP A 265 -0.71 12.40 -21.16
C ASP A 265 -1.41 11.34 -22.03
N ALA A 266 -1.29 10.07 -21.67
CA ALA A 266 -1.96 8.99 -22.37
C ALA A 266 -3.48 9.05 -22.25
N VAL A 267 -4.01 9.37 -21.07
CA VAL A 267 -5.46 9.58 -20.87
C VAL A 267 -5.95 10.74 -21.74
N ALA A 268 -5.28 11.89 -21.68
CA ALA A 268 -5.65 13.09 -22.44
C ALA A 268 -5.59 12.86 -23.96
N ALA A 269 -4.68 12.00 -24.43
CA ALA A 269 -4.55 11.68 -25.84
C ALA A 269 -5.54 10.61 -26.34
N GLN A 270 -6.03 9.73 -25.46
CA GLN A 270 -6.80 8.54 -25.84
C GLN A 270 -8.26 8.54 -25.38
N CYS A 271 -8.66 9.51 -24.56
CA CYS A 271 -10.00 9.62 -23.99
C CYS A 271 -10.61 10.98 -24.35
N GLU A 272 -11.93 10.99 -24.56
CA GLU A 272 -12.67 12.25 -24.72
C GLU A 272 -12.69 13.07 -23.43
N ALA A 273 -12.98 14.37 -23.53
CA ALA A 273 -12.92 15.31 -22.41
C ALA A 273 -13.75 14.89 -21.18
N ASP A 274 -14.94 14.32 -21.41
CA ASP A 274 -15.89 13.85 -20.39
C ASP A 274 -15.81 12.32 -20.14
N GLU A 275 -14.96 11.61 -20.88
CA GLU A 275 -14.70 10.19 -20.66
C GLU A 275 -13.81 10.00 -19.44
N TYR A 276 -14.22 9.12 -18.53
CA TYR A 276 -13.43 8.74 -17.38
C TYR A 276 -12.56 7.54 -17.71
N ALA A 277 -11.28 7.67 -17.36
CA ALA A 277 -10.33 6.58 -17.33
C ALA A 277 -9.96 6.24 -15.89
N LEU A 278 -9.54 5.00 -15.70
CA LEU A 278 -8.99 4.51 -14.45
C LEU A 278 -7.45 4.50 -14.57
N VAL A 279 -6.74 5.06 -13.59
CA VAL A 279 -5.26 5.05 -13.52
C VAL A 279 -4.84 4.35 -12.23
N PHE A 280 -3.87 3.44 -12.33
CA PHE A 280 -3.45 2.55 -11.24
C PHE A 280 -2.00 2.10 -11.40
N GLU A 281 -1.38 1.78 -10.28
CA GLU A 281 -0.11 1.06 -10.25
C GLU A 281 -0.36 -0.46 -10.39
N ASP A 282 0.64 -1.19 -10.87
CA ASP A 282 0.56 -2.64 -11.08
C ASP A 282 0.57 -3.49 -9.79
N ASP A 283 0.74 -2.86 -8.63
CA ASP A 283 0.58 -3.40 -7.28
C ASP A 283 -0.78 -3.04 -6.64
N ALA A 284 -1.59 -2.21 -7.30
CA ALA A 284 -2.93 -1.86 -6.86
C ALA A 284 -3.96 -2.96 -7.21
N ARG A 285 -4.92 -3.21 -6.33
CA ARG A 285 -5.94 -4.25 -6.50
C ARG A 285 -7.32 -3.73 -6.13
N PHE A 286 -8.34 -4.22 -6.82
CA PHE A 286 -9.72 -3.99 -6.41
C PHE A 286 -10.07 -4.81 -5.18
N ILE A 287 -10.55 -4.15 -4.14
CA ILE A 287 -11.02 -4.72 -2.89
C ILE A 287 -12.17 -5.73 -3.14
N HIS A 288 -13.02 -5.52 -4.13
CA HIS A 288 -14.12 -6.45 -4.44
C HIS A 288 -14.26 -6.75 -5.95
N GLY A 289 -13.16 -6.60 -6.70
CA GLY A 289 -13.17 -6.60 -8.16
C GLY A 289 -13.74 -5.32 -8.79
N PRO A 290 -13.56 -5.10 -10.10
CA PRO A 290 -14.01 -3.90 -10.82
C PRO A 290 -15.53 -3.79 -11.05
N GLY A 291 -16.35 -4.67 -10.45
CA GLY A 291 -17.79 -4.80 -10.72
C GLY A 291 -18.66 -3.59 -10.31
N ALA A 292 -19.79 -3.82 -9.62
CA ALA A 292 -20.77 -2.74 -9.33
C ALA A 292 -20.17 -1.50 -8.63
N GLY A 293 -19.05 -1.66 -7.92
CA GLY A 293 -18.35 -0.54 -7.29
C GLY A 293 -17.81 0.48 -8.30
N LEU A 294 -17.17 0.03 -9.38
CA LEU A 294 -16.57 0.93 -10.38
C LEU A 294 -17.64 1.70 -11.15
N ALA A 295 -18.67 1.01 -11.63
CA ALA A 295 -19.79 1.64 -12.32
C ALA A 295 -20.50 2.68 -11.44
N ALA A 296 -20.75 2.34 -10.17
CA ALA A 296 -21.34 3.28 -9.21
C ALA A 296 -20.44 4.50 -8.97
N ALA A 297 -19.14 4.29 -8.78
CA ALA A 297 -18.18 5.38 -8.56
C ALA A 297 -18.09 6.31 -9.78
N THR A 298 -18.05 5.77 -11.00
CA THR A 298 -18.04 6.59 -12.22
C THR A 298 -19.34 7.35 -12.41
N GLY A 299 -20.49 6.72 -12.14
CA GLY A 299 -21.80 7.39 -12.18
C GLY A 299 -21.86 8.55 -11.17
N ALA A 300 -21.40 8.31 -9.94
CA ALA A 300 -21.36 9.33 -8.90
C ALA A 300 -20.36 10.45 -9.23
N ALA A 301 -19.21 10.13 -9.84
CA ALA A 301 -18.23 11.12 -10.31
C ALA A 301 -18.82 12.05 -11.38
N ARG A 302 -19.53 11.48 -12.36
CA ARG A 302 -20.25 12.25 -13.38
C ARG A 302 -21.31 13.16 -12.77
N ALA A 303 -22.13 12.62 -11.85
CA ALA A 303 -23.19 13.38 -11.20
C ALA A 303 -22.64 14.57 -10.38
N ALA A 304 -21.46 14.41 -9.77
CA ALA A 304 -20.79 15.46 -9.01
C ALA A 304 -19.97 16.43 -9.88
N GLY A 305 -19.80 16.17 -11.19
CA GLY A 305 -18.88 16.93 -12.04
C GLY A 305 -17.40 16.75 -11.63
N ALA A 306 -17.07 15.64 -10.98
CA ALA A 306 -15.80 15.42 -10.31
C ALA A 306 -14.70 14.89 -11.24
N GLY A 307 -13.92 15.77 -11.87
CA GLY A 307 -12.90 15.36 -12.85
C GLY A 307 -11.76 14.47 -12.32
N LEU A 308 -11.52 14.43 -11.01
CA LEU A 308 -10.54 13.56 -10.35
C LEU A 308 -11.15 12.98 -9.07
N VAL A 309 -11.14 11.65 -8.96
CA VAL A 309 -11.70 10.91 -7.82
C VAL A 309 -10.74 9.81 -7.35
N PHE A 310 -10.26 9.92 -6.11
CA PHE A 310 -9.48 8.86 -5.48
C PHE A 310 -10.38 7.70 -5.05
N LEU A 311 -9.99 6.49 -5.45
CA LEU A 311 -10.70 5.25 -5.13
C LEU A 311 -10.00 4.42 -4.06
N ASN A 312 -8.85 4.88 -3.61
CA ASN A 312 -7.93 4.09 -2.83
C ASN A 312 -8.16 4.19 -1.31
N ILE A 313 -7.84 3.12 -0.58
CA ILE A 313 -8.09 3.02 0.86
C ILE A 313 -7.37 4.10 1.67
N SER A 314 -6.18 4.54 1.25
CA SER A 314 -5.42 5.59 1.95
C SER A 314 -6.18 6.91 1.93
N ALA A 315 -6.64 7.35 0.76
CA ALA A 315 -7.45 8.55 0.60
C ALA A 315 -8.79 8.45 1.35
N VAL A 316 -9.52 7.33 1.20
CA VAL A 316 -10.82 7.17 1.88
C VAL A 316 -10.67 7.16 3.40
N ALA A 317 -9.69 6.43 3.93
CA ALA A 317 -9.46 6.34 5.37
C ALA A 317 -9.04 7.69 5.95
N GLN A 318 -8.21 8.46 5.25
CA GLN A 318 -7.77 9.78 5.68
C GLN A 318 -8.93 10.77 5.74
N VAL A 319 -9.81 10.71 4.74
CA VAL A 319 -10.89 11.69 4.61
C VAL A 319 -12.07 11.34 5.51
N LEU A 320 -12.43 10.07 5.66
CA LEU A 320 -13.65 9.68 6.40
C LEU A 320 -13.41 9.16 7.82
N GLY A 321 -12.20 8.72 8.18
CA GLY A 321 -11.89 8.05 9.45
C GLY A 321 -12.55 6.66 9.62
N ARG A 322 -13.73 6.44 9.03
CA ARG A 322 -14.40 5.14 8.85
C ARG A 322 -15.07 5.09 7.47
N PRO A 323 -14.79 4.09 6.62
CA PRO A 323 -15.41 3.98 5.31
C PRO A 323 -16.92 3.72 5.43
N ALA A 324 -17.70 4.24 4.48
CA ALA A 324 -19.13 3.98 4.37
C ALA A 324 -19.42 2.53 3.94
N THR A 325 -20.67 2.09 3.93
CA THR A 325 -21.07 0.83 3.30
C THR A 325 -21.22 1.01 1.79
N ARG A 326 -21.12 -0.09 1.02
CA ARG A 326 -21.22 -0.09 -0.45
C ARG A 326 -22.55 0.49 -0.97
N GLU A 327 -23.63 0.36 -0.21
CA GLU A 327 -24.97 0.87 -0.55
C GLU A 327 -25.09 2.41 -0.43
N GLY A 328 -24.07 3.08 0.13
CA GLY A 328 -24.02 4.53 0.33
C GLY A 328 -22.84 5.22 -0.37
N LEU A 329 -22.41 4.69 -1.52
CA LEU A 329 -21.30 5.26 -2.30
C LEU A 329 -21.64 6.69 -2.76
N GLN A 330 -20.83 7.65 -2.33
CA GLN A 330 -20.92 9.05 -2.68
C GLN A 330 -19.54 9.56 -3.10
N ILE A 331 -19.52 10.61 -3.90
CA ILE A 331 -18.31 11.40 -4.12
C ILE A 331 -18.37 12.61 -3.19
N ARG A 332 -17.28 12.87 -2.47
CA ARG A 332 -17.15 14.06 -1.63
C ARG A 332 -15.92 14.84 -2.02
N ASP A 333 -16.04 16.17 -2.02
CA ASP A 333 -14.87 17.01 -2.19
C ASP A 333 -13.96 16.83 -0.98
N ILE A 334 -12.67 16.77 -1.26
CA ILE A 334 -11.67 16.74 -0.21
C ILE A 334 -11.65 18.04 0.63
N PRO A 335 -11.96 19.25 0.09
CA PRO A 335 -12.09 20.44 0.94
C PRO A 335 -13.29 20.44 1.90
N THR A 336 -14.40 19.74 1.60
CA THR A 336 -15.65 19.84 2.39
C THR A 336 -15.63 19.10 3.73
N ILE A 337 -14.63 18.24 3.99
CA ILE A 337 -14.64 17.32 5.15
C ILE A 337 -13.78 17.86 6.33
N HIS A 338 -13.25 19.07 6.22
CA HIS A 338 -12.31 19.64 7.20
C HIS A 338 -12.90 20.71 8.13
N ARG A 339 -13.78 20.30 9.06
CA ARG A 339 -14.03 21.07 10.30
C ARG A 339 -14.01 20.31 11.62
N GLU A 340 -14.01 18.98 11.63
CA GLU A 340 -14.09 18.23 12.90
C GLU A 340 -12.77 17.52 13.25
N GLY A 341 -11.96 18.17 14.11
CA GLY A 341 -10.96 17.49 14.95
C GLY A 341 -9.55 17.35 14.39
N ALA A 342 -8.74 18.41 14.51
CA ALA A 342 -7.29 18.39 14.22
C ALA A 342 -6.49 17.29 14.97
N ALA A 343 -7.01 16.75 16.07
CA ALA A 343 -6.39 15.66 16.82
C ALA A 343 -6.45 14.28 16.11
N ALA A 344 -7.39 14.08 15.18
CA ALA A 344 -7.52 12.81 14.44
C ALA A 344 -6.43 12.63 13.36
N TRP A 345 -5.84 13.72 12.89
CA TRP A 345 -4.79 13.72 11.86
C TRP A 345 -3.47 13.10 12.33
N LEU A 346 -3.14 13.19 13.62
CA LEU A 346 -1.86 12.72 14.17
C LEU A 346 -1.62 11.20 14.00
N LYS A 347 -2.67 10.42 13.72
CA LYS A 347 -2.60 8.95 13.61
C LYS A 347 -2.58 8.42 12.18
N LEU A 348 -2.81 9.27 11.18
CA LEU A 348 -2.91 8.85 9.79
C LEU A 348 -1.56 9.04 9.10
N LYS A 349 -1.01 7.98 8.50
CA LYS A 349 0.11 8.09 7.55
C LYS A 349 -0.35 9.07 6.46
N ALA A 350 0.33 10.20 6.36
CA ALA A 350 -0.10 11.29 5.51
C ALA A 350 0.37 11.03 4.07
N GLY A 351 -0.49 11.35 3.09
CA GLY A 351 -0.32 11.05 1.66
C GLY A 351 -1.48 10.21 1.12
N TRP A 352 -2.21 10.71 0.13
CA TRP A 352 -3.44 10.06 -0.37
C TRP A 352 -3.20 8.75 -1.10
N GLY A 353 -1.97 8.42 -1.45
CA GLY A 353 -1.65 7.33 -2.37
C GLY A 353 -2.13 7.63 -3.79
N ALA A 354 -1.25 7.49 -4.77
CA ALA A 354 -1.58 7.66 -6.18
C ALA A 354 -1.90 6.33 -6.88
N TYR A 355 -1.90 5.22 -6.15
CA TYR A 355 -2.00 3.87 -6.70
C TYR A 355 -3.37 3.51 -7.32
N GLY A 356 -4.41 4.35 -7.18
CA GLY A 356 -5.70 4.10 -7.82
C GLY A 356 -6.67 5.28 -7.77
N TYR A 357 -7.03 5.82 -8.93
CA TYR A 357 -8.00 6.91 -9.08
C TYR A 357 -8.70 6.90 -10.45
N LEU A 358 -9.88 7.55 -10.49
CA LEU A 358 -10.58 7.92 -11.72
C LEU A 358 -10.20 9.34 -12.11
N ILE A 359 -10.05 9.56 -13.42
CA ILE A 359 -9.74 10.87 -13.97
C ILE A 359 -10.45 11.05 -15.32
N SER A 360 -11.04 12.23 -15.56
CA SER A 360 -11.59 12.56 -16.87
C SER A 360 -10.51 13.00 -17.87
N GLY A 361 -10.76 12.83 -19.17
CA GLY A 361 -9.83 13.30 -20.22
C GLY A 361 -9.46 14.78 -20.07
N ALA A 362 -10.45 15.64 -19.79
CA ALA A 362 -10.21 17.07 -19.56
C ALA A 362 -9.33 17.32 -18.34
N LYS A 363 -9.57 16.60 -17.23
CA LYS A 363 -8.78 16.77 -16.01
C LYS A 363 -7.35 16.23 -16.17
N ALA A 364 -7.16 15.17 -16.94
CA ALA A 364 -5.84 14.65 -17.27
C ALA A 364 -5.02 15.66 -18.08
N ALA A 365 -5.63 16.30 -19.09
CA ALA A 365 -4.98 17.35 -19.86
C ALA A 365 -4.60 18.56 -18.98
N GLU A 366 -5.51 18.98 -18.10
CA GLU A 366 -5.27 20.06 -17.13
C GLU A 366 -4.11 19.72 -16.19
N LEU A 367 -4.10 18.51 -15.60
CA LEU A 367 -3.04 18.08 -14.69
C LEU A 367 -1.69 17.95 -15.38
N SER A 368 -1.64 17.42 -16.60
CA SER A 368 -0.40 17.35 -17.36
C SER A 368 0.14 18.74 -17.72
N ALA A 369 -0.71 19.65 -18.17
CA ALA A 369 -0.33 21.03 -18.47
C ALA A 369 0.16 21.77 -17.21
N ALA A 370 -0.55 21.61 -16.10
CA ALA A 370 -0.14 22.13 -14.80
C ALA A 370 1.23 21.57 -14.38
N TRP A 371 1.46 20.28 -14.56
CA TRP A 371 2.73 19.64 -14.24
C TRP A 371 3.90 20.17 -15.08
N ALA A 372 3.68 20.41 -16.37
CA ALA A 372 4.71 20.96 -17.26
C ALA A 372 5.22 22.33 -16.76
N GLN A 373 4.36 23.10 -16.10
CA GLN A 373 4.69 24.41 -15.53
C GLN A 373 5.26 24.30 -14.11
N TRP A 374 4.70 23.41 -13.28
CA TRP A 374 4.96 23.35 -11.85
C TRP A 374 6.04 22.35 -11.43
N ARG A 375 6.30 21.32 -12.25
CA ARG A 375 7.32 20.28 -12.00
C ARG A 375 7.10 19.55 -10.66
N CYS A 376 8.07 18.76 -10.19
CA CYS A 376 8.02 18.06 -8.90
C CYS A 376 8.41 19.01 -7.75
N HIS A 377 7.48 19.28 -6.83
CA HIS A 377 7.74 19.96 -5.56
C HIS A 377 7.94 18.96 -4.40
N THR A 378 7.18 17.87 -4.44
CA THR A 378 7.16 16.81 -3.42
C THR A 378 6.77 15.49 -4.10
N ALA A 379 6.68 14.37 -3.38
CA ALA A 379 6.15 13.13 -3.95
C ALA A 379 4.71 13.33 -4.43
N LEU A 380 4.28 12.54 -5.40
CA LEU A 380 3.07 12.81 -6.18
C LEU A 380 1.81 12.95 -5.33
N ASP A 381 1.57 12.01 -4.41
CA ASP A 381 0.42 11.99 -3.53
C ASP A 381 0.32 13.27 -2.68
N TRP A 382 1.46 13.76 -2.21
CA TRP A 382 1.58 15.05 -1.53
C TRP A 382 1.39 16.24 -2.46
N GLN A 383 1.84 16.14 -3.70
CA GLN A 383 1.68 17.22 -4.66
C GLN A 383 0.20 17.37 -5.05
N MET A 384 -0.49 16.26 -5.29
CA MET A 384 -1.93 16.24 -5.53
C MET A 384 -2.71 16.75 -4.29
N PHE A 385 -2.29 16.35 -3.09
CA PHE A 385 -2.81 16.92 -1.84
C PHE A 385 -2.69 18.44 -1.84
N LEU A 386 -1.49 18.97 -2.11
CA LEU A 386 -1.22 20.41 -2.08
C LEU A 386 -1.95 21.20 -3.17
N MET A 387 -2.23 20.58 -4.32
CA MET A 387 -3.03 21.19 -5.39
C MET A 387 -4.52 21.29 -5.02
N ALA A 388 -5.02 20.43 -4.14
CA ALA A 388 -6.39 20.51 -3.64
C ALA A 388 -6.59 21.55 -2.52
N PHE A 389 -5.50 22.04 -1.91
CA PHE A 389 -5.52 23.08 -0.86
C PHE A 389 -4.81 24.35 -1.34
N PRO A 390 -5.48 25.21 -2.14
CA PRO A 390 -4.85 26.38 -2.76
C PRO A 390 -4.36 27.42 -1.75
N ASP A 391 -4.86 27.42 -0.50
CA ASP A 391 -4.32 28.22 0.60
C ASP A 391 -3.45 27.35 1.54
N PRO A 392 -2.12 27.60 1.65
CA PRO A 392 -1.27 26.87 2.58
C PRO A 392 -1.65 27.04 4.06
N ALA A 393 -2.41 28.08 4.41
CA ALA A 393 -2.89 28.33 5.77
C ALA A 393 -4.01 27.36 6.19
N GLU A 394 -4.72 26.76 5.23
CA GLU A 394 -5.77 25.78 5.49
C GLU A 394 -5.20 24.41 5.91
N VAL A 395 -3.91 24.17 5.70
CA VAL A 395 -3.29 22.90 6.04
C VAL A 395 -2.52 23.00 7.34
N GLN A 396 -2.94 22.19 8.32
CA GLN A 396 -2.29 22.10 9.62
C GLN A 396 -0.85 21.56 9.48
N PRO A 397 0.16 22.23 10.08
CA PRO A 397 1.55 21.85 9.90
C PRO A 397 1.93 20.58 10.67
N PHE A 398 1.99 19.45 9.97
CA PHE A 398 2.71 18.26 10.45
C PHE A 398 4.22 18.40 10.19
N TRP A 399 5.06 17.72 10.96
CA TRP A 399 6.52 17.88 10.85
C TRP A 399 7.07 17.48 9.47
N SER A 400 6.51 16.45 8.83
CA SER A 400 6.84 16.05 7.46
C SER A 400 6.32 17.04 6.41
N TYR A 401 5.22 17.73 6.70
CA TYR A 401 4.56 18.71 5.83
C TYR A 401 5.29 20.05 5.75
N ARG A 402 5.98 20.45 6.84
CA ARG A 402 6.65 21.76 6.95
C ARG A 402 7.67 22.00 5.84
N ARG A 403 8.31 20.95 5.34
CA ARG A 403 9.26 21.06 4.22
C ARG A 403 8.57 21.32 2.89
N GLY A 404 7.52 20.56 2.58
CA GLY A 404 6.69 20.76 1.38
C GLY A 404 6.10 22.16 1.35
N LEU A 405 5.49 22.60 2.46
CA LEU A 405 5.00 23.97 2.63
C LEU A 405 6.05 25.04 2.38
N ASN A 406 7.26 24.87 2.93
CA ASN A 406 8.30 25.87 2.77
C ASN A 406 8.79 25.96 1.33
N LEU A 407 8.86 24.82 0.62
CA LEU A 407 9.16 24.79 -0.80
C LEU A 407 8.04 25.42 -1.64
N LEU A 408 6.78 25.20 -1.26
CA LEU A 408 5.63 25.83 -1.89
C LEU A 408 5.59 27.34 -1.68
N ARG A 409 5.83 27.81 -0.46
CA ARG A 409 5.91 29.24 -0.15
C ARG A 409 7.05 29.93 -0.89
N ALA A 410 8.11 29.17 -1.20
CA ALA A 410 9.25 29.65 -1.99
C ALA A 410 9.01 29.56 -3.51
N ALA A 411 7.95 28.87 -3.96
CA ALA A 411 7.60 28.80 -5.37
C ALA A 411 7.04 30.16 -5.82
N THR A 412 7.62 30.72 -6.88
CA THR A 412 7.18 32.01 -7.43
C THR A 412 6.03 31.88 -8.42
N ALA A 413 5.76 30.67 -8.92
CA ALA A 413 4.66 30.39 -9.83
C ALA A 413 3.32 30.21 -9.09
N PRO A 414 2.20 30.76 -9.60
CA PRO A 414 0.87 30.49 -9.07
C PRO A 414 0.62 28.98 -8.99
N ARG A 415 0.04 28.53 -7.88
CA ARG A 415 -0.29 27.12 -7.69
C ARG A 415 -1.53 26.75 -8.51
N PRO A 416 -1.50 25.64 -9.28
CA PRO A 416 -2.71 25.09 -9.86
C PRO A 416 -3.63 24.60 -8.72
N SER A 417 -4.85 25.12 -8.69
CA SER A 417 -5.92 24.62 -7.83
C SER A 417 -6.64 23.52 -8.58
N VAL A 418 -6.51 22.28 -8.11
CA VAL A 418 -7.11 21.12 -8.76
C VAL A 418 -8.10 20.50 -7.78
N PRO A 419 -9.42 20.77 -7.96
CA PRO A 419 -10.44 20.12 -7.16
C PRO A 419 -10.32 18.61 -7.29
N ALA A 420 -10.19 17.95 -6.15
CA ALA A 420 -10.07 16.50 -6.05
C ALA A 420 -11.13 15.98 -5.08
N HIS A 421 -11.58 14.77 -5.37
CA HIS A 421 -12.67 14.14 -4.64
C HIS A 421 -12.26 12.75 -4.18
N VAL A 422 -12.98 12.23 -3.21
CA VAL A 422 -12.80 10.87 -2.73
C VAL A 422 -14.12 10.11 -2.81
N CYS A 423 -14.02 8.82 -3.11
CA CYS A 423 -15.13 7.90 -2.97
C CYS A 423 -15.38 7.59 -1.48
N THR A 424 -16.62 7.59 -1.01
CA THR A 424 -16.91 7.28 0.41
C THR A 424 -16.66 5.82 0.80
N TYR A 425 -16.41 4.97 -0.19
CA TYR A 425 -16.09 3.57 -0.02
C TYR A 425 -14.83 3.25 -0.83
N PRO A 426 -13.78 2.67 -0.21
CA PRO A 426 -12.57 2.36 -0.96
C PRO A 426 -12.87 1.20 -1.91
N LEU A 427 -12.44 1.36 -3.16
CA LEU A 427 -12.52 0.31 -4.17
C LEU A 427 -11.16 -0.33 -4.43
N ILE A 428 -10.08 0.39 -4.13
CA ILE A 428 -8.71 -0.02 -4.43
C ILE A 428 -7.88 -0.05 -3.14
N GLU A 429 -7.06 -1.07 -2.99
CA GLU A 429 -6.01 -1.17 -1.98
C GLU A 429 -4.68 -1.57 -2.64
N THR A 430 -3.59 -1.47 -1.88
CA THR A 430 -2.35 -2.18 -2.21
C THR A 430 -2.19 -3.32 -1.21
N ASP A 431 -1.90 -4.52 -1.71
CA ASP A 431 -1.72 -5.71 -0.88
C ASP A 431 -0.36 -5.73 -0.14
N ASP A 432 0.51 -4.75 -0.42
CA ASP A 432 1.94 -4.83 -0.18
C ASP A 432 2.44 -4.16 1.12
N TYR A 433 1.56 -3.78 2.06
CA TYR A 433 1.95 -3.32 3.41
C TYR A 433 3.13 -2.30 3.46
N GLY A 434 3.27 -1.43 2.45
CA GLY A 434 4.35 -0.44 2.39
C GLY A 434 5.52 -0.79 1.46
N LEU A 435 5.35 -1.77 0.57
CA LEU A 435 6.29 -2.10 -0.49
C LEU A 435 5.76 -1.59 -1.83
N SER A 436 5.66 -0.27 -2.00
CA SER A 436 5.32 0.32 -3.30
C SER A 436 6.34 -0.13 -4.35
N SER A 437 5.88 -0.40 -5.56
CA SER A 437 6.72 -0.59 -6.76
C SER A 437 7.80 0.49 -6.93
N ILE A 438 7.53 1.69 -6.42
CA ILE A 438 8.41 2.85 -6.49
C ILE A 438 9.46 2.84 -5.38
N ASP A 439 9.25 2.20 -4.23
CA ASP A 439 10.15 2.31 -3.07
C ASP A 439 11.40 1.38 -3.11
N TYR A 440 11.59 0.63 -4.20
CA TYR A 440 12.69 -0.33 -4.39
C TYR A 440 13.82 0.12 -5.30
#